data_AF-A0A256VPJ4-F1
#
_entry.id   AF-A0A256VPJ4-F1
#
_cell.length_a   1.000
_cell.length_b   1.000
_cell.length_c   1.000
_cell.angle_alpha   90.00
_cell.angle_beta   90.00
_cell.angle_gamma   90.00
#
_symmetry.space_group_name_H-M   'P 1'
#
loop_
_entity.id
_entity.type
_entity.pdbx_description
1 polymer ?
#
loop_
_entity_poly.entity_id
_entity_poly.type
_entity_poly.pdbx_seq_one_letter_code
_entity_poly.pdbx_strand_id
1 'polypeptide(L)'
;MTDLLLLSVVFWLGIISAIIFSIQCYKERKVKEGKKYRTNKKLLICSISIIIISWYLTAFTLFGIINGLLGVTTCLNIVAIIIFLIRWFLYRRDKHKTKINRNIVIVLLLASLFLYGGEKLITYHITQQQKEEYLTSQRSFKACYEVTGSTTEELLNNEADEWYNALTQSNENAENAVITTTIKNKHDKEIKNIEKGLALIKTANQQIQNNDYATPEEKRIYHQAYLNIKHFTDHATKINGEYDNFIDQIEPLDDKCVRSFNKLKNI
;
A
#
# COMPACT_ATOMS: atom_id res chain seq x y z
N MET A 1 15.02 20.45 3.34
CA MET A 1 15.81 19.20 3.53
C MET A 1 17.07 19.45 4.35
N THR A 2 17.72 20.61 4.20
CA THR A 2 18.90 21.06 4.97
C THR A 2 18.66 21.19 6.47
N ASP A 3 17.48 21.67 6.89
CA ASP A 3 17.19 21.94 8.31
C ASP A 3 17.02 20.66 9.14
N LEU A 4 16.48 19.60 8.54
CA LEU A 4 16.33 18.29 9.19
C LEU A 4 17.68 17.61 9.41
N LEU A 5 18.59 17.79 8.45
CA LEU A 5 19.94 17.23 8.49
C LEU A 5 20.77 17.95 9.56
N LEU A 6 20.67 19.29 9.63
CA LEU A 6 21.30 20.11 10.65
C LEU A 6 20.79 19.76 12.07
N LEU A 7 19.48 19.63 12.23
CA LEU A 7 18.86 19.24 13.50
C LEU A 7 19.32 17.84 13.95
N SER A 8 19.46 16.89 13.01
CA SER A 8 19.95 15.54 13.33
C SER A 8 21.40 15.56 13.80
N VAL A 9 22.26 16.37 13.16
CA VAL A 9 23.69 16.47 13.51
C VAL A 9 23.87 17.12 14.88
N VAL A 10 23.15 18.22 15.15
CA VAL A 10 23.17 18.88 16.48
C VAL A 10 22.68 17.92 17.57
N PHE A 11 21.65 17.12 17.28
CA PHE A 11 21.14 16.12 18.22
C PHE A 11 22.16 15.02 18.54
N TRP A 12 22.83 14.45 17.53
CA TRP A 12 23.87 13.43 17.72
C TRP A 12 25.08 13.97 18.48
N LEU A 13 25.52 15.19 18.20
CA LEU A 13 26.59 15.86 18.95
C LEU A 13 26.21 16.08 20.42
N GLY A 14 24.94 16.41 20.69
CA GLY A 14 24.38 16.51 22.04
C GLY A 14 24.44 15.18 22.81
N ILE A 15 24.05 14.07 22.18
CA ILE A 15 24.14 12.74 22.80
C ILE A 15 25.60 12.34 23.06
N ILE A 16 26.49 12.54 22.09
CA ILE A 16 27.91 12.19 22.22
C ILE A 16 28.54 12.97 23.39
N SER A 17 28.28 14.27 23.50
CA SER A 17 28.78 15.09 24.61
C SER A 17 28.22 14.64 25.97
N ALA A 18 26.94 14.27 26.05
CA ALA A 18 26.33 13.72 27.27
C ALA A 18 26.95 12.37 27.69
N ILE A 19 27.30 11.52 26.73
CA ILE A 19 27.99 10.24 26.97
C ILE A 19 29.40 10.49 27.51
N ILE A 20 30.18 11.37 26.86
CA ILE A 20 31.53 11.73 27.29
C ILE A 20 31.50 12.31 28.71
N PHE A 21 30.57 13.22 28.98
CA PHE A 21 30.38 13.81 30.31
C PHE A 21 30.01 12.75 31.36
N SER A 22 29.13 11.80 31.01
CA SER A 22 28.76 10.69 31.89
C SER A 22 29.97 9.80 32.23
N ILE A 23 30.82 9.50 31.24
CA ILE A 23 32.06 8.73 31.43
C ILE A 23 33.03 9.50 32.34
N GLN A 24 33.16 10.81 32.18
CA GLN A 24 34.03 11.65 32.99
C GLN A 24 33.56 11.72 34.44
N CYS A 25 32.27 12.01 34.67
CA CYS A 25 31.66 11.98 36.00
C CYS A 25 31.76 10.58 36.65
N TYR A 26 31.74 9.50 35.87
CA TYR A 26 31.95 8.15 36.37
C TYR A 26 33.42 7.91 36.79
N LYS A 27 34.40 8.36 35.99
CA LYS A 27 35.83 8.23 36.30
C LYS A 27 36.21 8.97 37.59
N GLU A 28 35.64 10.15 37.82
CA GLU A 28 35.89 10.95 39.02
C GLU A 28 35.28 10.36 40.31
N ARG A 29 34.43 9.34 40.21
CA ARG A 29 33.83 8.64 41.36
C ARG A 29 34.67 7.48 41.90
N LYS A 30 35.91 7.32 41.43
CA LYS A 30 36.84 6.29 41.92
C LYS A 30 37.20 6.43 43.40
N VAL A 31 37.20 7.67 43.93
CA VAL A 31 37.35 7.93 45.36
C VAL A 31 35.96 7.96 46.00
N LYS A 32 35.65 6.96 46.83
CA LYS A 32 34.29 6.72 47.38
C LYS A 32 33.92 7.61 48.57
N GLU A 33 34.58 8.75 48.76
CA GLU A 33 34.39 9.61 49.94
C GLU A 33 34.35 11.10 49.58
N GLY A 34 33.64 11.88 50.40
CA GLY A 34 33.54 13.34 50.28
C GLY A 34 32.35 13.90 49.49
N LYS A 35 32.20 15.23 49.54
CA LYS A 35 31.12 16.00 48.90
C LYS A 35 31.11 15.81 47.37
N LYS A 36 32.30 15.69 46.76
CA LYS A 36 32.51 15.52 45.32
C LYS A 36 31.92 14.21 44.77
N TYR A 37 32.00 13.10 45.52
CA TYR A 37 31.39 11.83 45.13
C TYR A 37 29.86 11.87 45.09
N ARG A 38 29.22 12.53 46.09
CA ARG A 38 27.76 12.67 46.14
C ARG A 38 27.24 13.56 45.01
N THR A 39 27.94 14.64 44.69
CA THR A 39 27.60 15.53 43.56
C THR A 39 27.72 14.79 42.23
N ASN A 40 28.84 14.11 41.99
CA ASN A 40 29.06 13.36 40.75
C ASN A 40 28.10 12.16 40.61
N LYS A 41 27.59 11.60 41.72
CA LYS A 41 26.51 10.59 41.68
C LYS A 41 25.20 11.14 41.15
N LYS A 42 24.79 12.32 41.62
CA LYS A 42 23.57 12.98 41.16
C LYS A 42 23.70 13.41 39.70
N LEU A 43 24.85 13.98 39.31
CA LEU A 43 25.12 14.41 37.94
C LEU A 43 25.12 13.24 36.94
N LEU A 44 25.66 12.07 37.31
CA LEU A 44 25.61 10.87 36.47
C LEU A 44 24.16 10.38 36.27
N ILE A 45 23.33 10.43 37.31
CA ILE A 45 21.92 10.03 37.21
C ILE A 45 21.18 11.01 36.29
N CYS A 46 21.39 12.32 36.46
CA CYS A 46 20.81 13.34 35.59
C CYS A 46 21.25 13.18 34.13
N SER A 47 22.53 12.93 33.85
CA SER A 47 23.02 12.77 32.48
C SER A 47 22.46 11.53 31.79
N ILE A 48 22.34 10.41 32.52
CA ILE A 48 21.71 9.19 32.01
C ILE A 48 20.22 9.41 31.75
N SER A 49 19.51 10.11 32.64
CA SER A 49 18.10 10.46 32.43
C SER A 49 17.90 11.31 31.18
N ILE A 50 18.80 12.28 30.92
CA ILE A 50 18.76 13.12 29.71
C ILE A 50 18.99 12.27 28.45
N ILE A 51 19.92 11.31 28.47
CA ILE A 51 20.15 10.39 27.35
C ILE A 51 18.89 9.56 27.06
N ILE A 52 18.25 9.02 28.11
CA ILE A 52 17.02 8.20 27.99
C ILE A 52 15.86 9.04 27.43
N ILE A 53 15.62 10.23 27.97
CA ILE A 53 14.55 11.13 27.51
C ILE A 53 14.79 11.58 26.06
N SER A 54 16.05 11.90 25.72
CA SER A 54 16.41 12.32 24.36
C SER A 54 16.17 11.20 23.36
N TRP A 55 16.54 9.96 23.70
CA TRP A 55 16.26 8.77 22.89
C TRP A 55 14.76 8.50 22.73
N TYR A 56 13.98 8.69 23.80
CA TYR A 56 12.53 8.51 23.75
C TYR A 56 11.87 9.53 22.79
N LEU A 57 12.29 10.80 22.84
CA LEU A 57 11.80 11.83 21.92
C LEU A 57 12.19 11.56 20.46
N THR A 58 13.40 11.05 20.20
CA THR A 58 13.82 10.72 18.83
C THR A 58 13.04 9.52 18.30
N ALA A 59 12.83 8.50 19.13
CA ALA A 59 12.07 7.33 18.72
C ALA A 59 10.60 7.68 18.47
N PHE A 60 9.99 8.52 19.32
CA PHE A 60 8.62 9.00 19.15
C PHE A 60 8.43 9.80 17.85
N THR A 61 9.40 10.66 17.51
CA THR A 61 9.35 11.49 16.29
C THR A 61 9.63 10.69 15.00
N LEU A 62 10.51 9.69 15.05
CA LEU A 62 10.80 8.80 13.92
C LEU A 62 9.69 7.76 13.67
N PHE A 63 9.08 7.20 14.73
CA PHE A 63 8.04 6.16 14.60
C PHE A 63 6.61 6.71 14.46
N GLY A 64 6.34 7.94 14.89
CA GLY A 64 5.05 8.61 14.68
C GLY A 64 4.70 8.85 13.21
N ILE A 65 5.69 8.72 12.31
CA ILE A 65 5.50 8.88 10.86
C ILE A 65 5.04 7.56 10.20
N ILE A 66 5.25 6.38 10.81
CA ILE A 66 5.06 5.10 10.09
C ILE A 66 4.07 4.11 10.72
N ASN A 67 3.95 3.91 12.03
CA ASN A 67 2.89 3.05 12.62
C ASN A 67 2.91 3.13 14.16
N GLY A 68 1.97 3.90 14.74
CA GLY A 68 2.06 4.45 16.09
C GLY A 68 1.95 3.50 17.30
N LEU A 69 1.60 2.22 17.13
CA LEU A 69 1.36 1.32 18.28
C LEU A 69 2.49 0.29 18.51
N LEU A 70 3.12 -0.21 17.45
CA LEU A 70 4.21 -1.20 17.52
C LEU A 70 5.58 -0.56 17.83
N GLY A 71 5.81 0.66 17.33
CA GLY A 71 7.04 1.41 17.64
C GLY A 71 7.14 1.79 19.12
N VAL A 72 6.01 2.10 19.77
CA VAL A 72 5.98 2.47 21.19
C VAL A 72 6.31 1.27 22.09
N THR A 73 5.79 0.07 21.75
CA THR A 73 6.05 -1.15 22.53
C THR A 73 7.49 -1.65 22.40
N THR A 74 8.10 -1.56 21.21
CA THR A 74 9.54 -1.85 21.01
C THR A 74 10.43 -0.86 21.76
N CYS A 75 10.09 0.43 21.76
CA CYS A 75 10.84 1.45 22.51
C CYS A 75 10.76 1.22 24.04
N LEU A 76 9.57 0.91 24.57
CA LEU A 76 9.40 0.58 25.99
C LEU A 76 10.21 -0.67 26.37
N ASN A 77 10.27 -1.68 25.50
CA ASN A 77 11.09 -2.89 25.73
C ASN A 77 12.59 -2.59 25.70
N ILE A 78 13.08 -1.75 24.79
CA ILE A 78 14.49 -1.35 24.74
C ILE A 78 14.86 -0.55 26.00
N VAL A 79 13.99 0.37 26.45
CA VAL A 79 14.19 1.14 27.69
C VAL A 79 14.24 0.21 28.90
N ALA A 80 13.35 -0.79 28.99
CA ALA A 80 13.37 -1.80 30.04
C ALA A 80 14.67 -2.61 30.05
N ILE A 81 15.18 -3.00 28.87
CA ILE A 81 16.46 -3.70 28.71
C ILE A 81 17.63 -2.81 29.14
N ILE A 82 17.66 -1.54 28.76
CA ILE A 82 18.72 -0.60 29.15
C ILE A 82 18.71 -0.38 30.67
N ILE A 83 17.55 -0.13 31.28
CA ILE A 83 17.42 0.01 32.74
C ILE A 83 17.89 -1.26 33.45
N PHE A 84 17.55 -2.44 32.90
CA PHE A 84 18.01 -3.72 33.41
C PHE A 84 19.53 -3.89 33.30
N LEU A 85 20.14 -3.55 32.16
CA LEU A 85 21.59 -3.62 31.94
C LEU A 85 22.34 -2.64 32.85
N ILE A 86 21.82 -1.44 33.07
CA ILE A 86 22.38 -0.46 34.00
C ILE A 86 22.30 -0.99 35.44
N ARG A 87 21.13 -1.53 35.86
CA ARG A 87 21.00 -2.19 37.17
C ARG A 87 21.96 -3.36 37.31
N TRP A 88 22.09 -4.22 36.30
CA TRP A 88 23.01 -5.35 36.27
C TRP A 88 24.47 -4.90 36.40
N PHE A 89 24.89 -3.88 35.65
CA PHE A 89 26.25 -3.34 35.68
C PHE A 89 26.60 -2.68 37.02
N LEU A 90 25.67 -1.91 37.59
CA LEU A 90 25.84 -1.28 38.90
C LEU A 90 25.85 -2.33 40.04
N TYR A 91 25.03 -3.38 39.94
CA TYR A 91 24.90 -4.43 40.95
C TYR A 91 26.07 -5.44 40.94
N ARG A 92 26.67 -5.73 39.78
CA ARG A 92 27.82 -6.66 39.67
C ARG A 92 29.11 -6.10 40.30
N ARG A 93 29.21 -4.79 40.51
CA ARG A 93 30.41 -4.15 41.09
C ARG A 93 30.40 -4.08 42.62
N ASP A 94 29.23 -4.12 43.25
CA ASP A 94 29.07 -4.28 44.69
C ASP A 94 28.76 -5.77 44.95
N LYS A 95 29.82 -6.57 45.18
CA LYS A 95 29.72 -8.01 45.49
C LYS A 95 28.60 -8.29 46.50
N HIS A 96 27.58 -9.06 46.11
CA HIS A 96 27.03 -10.19 46.87
C HIS A 96 26.15 -11.09 45.97
N LYS A 97 26.20 -12.40 46.25
CA LYS A 97 25.58 -13.50 45.49
C LYS A 97 24.07 -13.32 45.29
N THR A 98 23.62 -13.12 44.06
CA THR A 98 22.29 -13.56 43.63
C THR A 98 22.39 -14.22 42.25
N LYS A 99 21.86 -15.44 42.13
CA LYS A 99 21.73 -16.19 40.87
C LYS A 99 20.61 -15.55 40.04
N ILE A 100 20.86 -14.40 39.41
CA ILE A 100 20.01 -13.99 38.29
C ILE A 100 20.37 -14.90 37.13
N ASN A 101 19.39 -15.73 36.73
CA ASN A 101 19.58 -16.79 35.77
C ASN A 101 19.97 -16.16 34.41
N ARG A 102 21.18 -16.45 33.93
CA ARG A 102 21.74 -15.96 32.65
C ARG A 102 20.77 -16.19 31.48
N ASN A 103 19.89 -17.18 31.63
CA ASN A 103 18.80 -17.50 30.72
C ASN A 103 17.81 -16.34 30.52
N ILE A 104 17.52 -15.51 31.54
CA ILE A 104 16.56 -14.38 31.42
C ILE A 104 17.09 -13.29 30.48
N VAL A 105 18.40 -13.00 30.52
CA VAL A 105 19.04 -11.99 29.66
C VAL A 105 19.10 -12.47 28.21
N ILE A 106 19.42 -13.75 28.02
CA ILE A 106 19.43 -14.38 26.69
C ILE A 106 18.01 -14.40 26.10
N VAL A 107 16.99 -14.69 26.91
CA VAL A 107 15.58 -14.66 26.48
C VAL A 107 15.14 -13.26 26.06
N LEU A 108 15.54 -12.20 26.77
CA LEU A 108 15.22 -10.81 26.39
C LEU A 108 15.94 -10.35 25.10
N LEU A 109 17.19 -10.76 24.90
CA LEU A 109 17.94 -10.50 23.66
C LEU A 109 17.35 -11.26 22.46
N LEU A 110 16.94 -12.52 22.66
CA LEU A 110 16.27 -13.31 21.63
C LEU A 110 14.90 -12.73 21.30
N ALA A 111 14.12 -12.29 22.30
CA ALA A 111 12.81 -11.67 22.09
C ALA A 111 12.91 -10.35 21.29
N SER A 112 13.92 -9.51 21.56
CA SER A 112 14.14 -8.26 20.82
C SER A 112 14.62 -8.48 19.39
N LEU A 113 15.48 -9.48 19.15
CA LEU A 113 15.85 -9.94 17.80
C LEU A 113 14.63 -10.50 17.05
N PHE A 114 13.76 -11.23 17.73
CA PHE A 114 12.54 -11.80 17.15
C PHE A 114 11.52 -10.70 16.76
N LEU A 115 11.39 -9.65 17.57
CA LEU A 115 10.52 -8.51 17.27
C LEU A 115 11.03 -7.70 16.07
N TYR A 116 12.34 -7.39 16.00
CA TYR A 116 12.91 -6.62 14.89
C TYR A 116 12.98 -7.42 13.57
N GLY A 117 13.29 -8.72 13.65
CA GLY A 117 13.27 -9.62 12.49
C GLY A 117 11.85 -9.91 12.01
N GLY A 118 10.90 -10.06 12.94
CA GLY A 118 9.49 -10.34 12.66
C GLY A 118 8.81 -9.24 11.85
N GLU A 119 9.02 -7.96 12.18
CA GLU A 119 8.43 -6.84 11.44
C GLU A 119 8.90 -6.78 9.97
N LYS A 120 10.20 -7.00 9.72
CA LYS A 120 10.72 -7.06 8.34
C LYS A 120 10.15 -8.25 7.57
N LEU A 121 10.01 -9.40 8.23
CA LEU A 121 9.45 -10.60 7.62
C LEU A 121 7.96 -10.40 7.26
N ILE A 122 7.19 -9.79 8.18
CA ILE A 122 5.77 -9.47 7.98
C ILE A 122 5.62 -8.45 6.83
N THR A 123 6.41 -7.37 6.84
CA THR A 123 6.36 -6.35 5.77
C THR A 123 6.72 -6.94 4.42
N TYR A 124 7.76 -7.78 4.35
CA TYR A 124 8.13 -8.50 3.13
C TYR A 124 6.99 -9.38 2.64
N HIS A 125 6.36 -10.17 3.53
CA HIS A 125 5.27 -11.06 3.15
C HIS A 125 4.04 -10.28 2.65
N ILE A 126 3.64 -9.20 3.34
CA ILE A 126 2.56 -8.32 2.89
C ILE A 126 2.87 -7.72 1.52
N THR A 127 4.11 -7.28 1.29
CA THR A 127 4.52 -6.70 0.00
C THR A 127 4.45 -7.74 -1.13
N GLN A 128 4.88 -8.98 -0.89
CA GLN A 128 4.78 -10.05 -1.88
C GLN A 128 3.32 -10.43 -2.14
N GLN A 129 2.50 -10.50 -1.10
CA GLN A 129 1.07 -10.76 -1.23
C GLN A 129 0.38 -9.67 -2.08
N GLN A 130 0.63 -8.39 -1.78
CA GLN A 130 0.12 -7.27 -2.58
C GLN A 130 0.55 -7.36 -4.04
N LYS A 131 1.81 -7.74 -4.29
CA LYS A 131 2.32 -7.96 -5.66
C LYS A 131 1.59 -9.10 -6.38
N GLU A 132 1.40 -10.25 -5.72
CA GLU A 132 0.71 -11.40 -6.32
C GLU A 132 -0.76 -11.10 -6.62
N GLU A 133 -1.45 -10.41 -5.70
CA GLU A 133 -2.82 -9.93 -5.89
C GLU A 133 -2.89 -8.98 -7.10
N TYR A 134 -1.97 -8.01 -7.19
CA TYR A 134 -1.89 -7.09 -8.32
C TYR A 134 -1.69 -7.81 -9.66
N LEU A 135 -0.71 -8.73 -9.74
CA LEU A 135 -0.42 -9.49 -10.96
C LEU A 135 -1.58 -10.41 -11.39
N THR A 136 -2.36 -10.89 -10.43
CA THR A 136 -3.56 -11.68 -10.69
C THR A 136 -4.67 -10.82 -11.26
N SER A 137 -4.93 -9.66 -10.64
CA SER A 137 -5.93 -8.70 -11.12
C SER A 137 -5.56 -8.14 -12.51
N GLN A 138 -4.28 -7.85 -12.78
CA GLN A 138 -3.83 -7.44 -14.12
C GLN A 138 -4.15 -8.49 -15.18
N ARG A 139 -3.80 -9.76 -14.93
CA ARG A 139 -4.06 -10.87 -15.88
C ARG A 139 -5.55 -11.05 -16.13
N SER A 140 -6.34 -11.06 -15.06
CA SER A 140 -7.80 -11.15 -15.16
C SER A 140 -8.38 -9.97 -15.96
N PHE A 141 -7.94 -8.75 -15.67
CA PHE A 141 -8.37 -7.55 -16.39
C PHE A 141 -8.06 -7.66 -17.88
N LYS A 142 -6.81 -7.93 -18.26
CA LYS A 142 -6.39 -7.96 -19.68
C LYS A 142 -7.13 -9.05 -20.46
N ALA A 143 -7.25 -10.25 -19.90
CA ALA A 143 -7.96 -11.36 -20.54
C ALA A 143 -9.46 -11.06 -20.73
N CYS A 144 -10.12 -10.52 -19.70
CA CYS A 144 -11.54 -10.16 -19.82
C CYS A 144 -11.74 -8.98 -20.76
N TYR A 145 -10.82 -8.01 -20.79
CA TYR A 145 -10.89 -6.83 -21.65
C TYR A 145 -10.88 -7.20 -23.13
N GLU A 146 -9.96 -8.07 -23.54
CA GLU A 146 -9.84 -8.51 -24.94
C GLU A 146 -11.10 -9.28 -25.39
N VAL A 147 -11.54 -10.26 -24.60
CA VAL A 147 -12.73 -11.07 -24.91
C VAL A 147 -14.00 -10.20 -24.94
N THR A 148 -14.18 -9.33 -23.94
CA THR A 148 -15.36 -8.46 -23.86
C THR A 148 -15.36 -7.46 -25.01
N GLY A 149 -14.21 -6.87 -25.34
CA GLY A 149 -14.08 -5.93 -26.45
C GLY A 149 -14.45 -6.59 -27.78
N SER A 150 -13.86 -7.74 -28.09
CA SER A 150 -14.15 -8.48 -29.33
C SER A 150 -15.61 -8.93 -29.42
N THR A 151 -16.19 -9.43 -28.32
CA THR A 151 -17.62 -9.82 -28.30
C THR A 151 -18.54 -8.61 -28.49
N THR A 152 -18.14 -7.43 -27.98
CA THR A 152 -18.90 -6.19 -28.14
C THR A 152 -18.86 -5.67 -29.56
N GLU A 153 -17.69 -5.72 -30.21
CA GLU A 153 -17.52 -5.37 -31.62
C GLU A 153 -18.35 -6.27 -32.53
N GLU A 154 -18.32 -7.59 -32.30
CA GLU A 154 -19.14 -8.55 -33.03
C GLU A 154 -20.63 -8.26 -32.87
N LEU A 155 -21.09 -7.98 -31.64
CA LEU A 155 -22.48 -7.60 -31.39
C LEU A 155 -22.85 -6.32 -32.15
N LEU A 156 -22.05 -5.27 -32.06
CA LEU A 156 -22.33 -3.98 -32.72
C LEU A 156 -22.43 -4.11 -34.24
N ASN A 157 -21.56 -4.90 -34.86
CA ASN A 157 -21.61 -5.14 -36.31
C ASN A 157 -22.89 -5.90 -36.68
N ASN A 158 -23.26 -6.93 -35.91
CA ASN A 158 -24.50 -7.68 -36.15
C ASN A 158 -25.75 -6.80 -35.95
N GLU A 159 -25.77 -5.98 -34.90
CA GLU A 159 -26.87 -5.05 -34.61
C GLU A 159 -27.00 -3.97 -35.70
N ALA A 160 -25.87 -3.44 -36.20
CA ALA A 160 -25.83 -2.48 -37.30
C ALA A 160 -26.43 -3.04 -38.59
N ASP A 161 -26.02 -4.24 -38.98
CA ASP A 161 -26.52 -4.91 -40.20
C ASP A 161 -28.01 -5.25 -40.07
N GLU A 162 -28.44 -5.74 -38.92
CA GLU A 162 -29.85 -6.07 -38.67
C GLU A 162 -30.74 -4.84 -38.67
N TRP A 163 -30.28 -3.73 -38.08
CA TRP A 163 -31.04 -2.48 -38.08
C TRP A 163 -31.13 -1.89 -39.50
N TYR A 164 -30.03 -1.90 -40.26
CA TYR A 164 -30.04 -1.49 -41.67
C TYR A 164 -31.01 -2.32 -42.51
N ASN A 165 -30.98 -3.65 -42.37
CA ASN A 165 -31.90 -4.55 -43.06
C ASN A 165 -33.36 -4.31 -42.66
N ALA A 166 -33.62 -4.04 -41.38
CA ALA A 166 -34.96 -3.72 -40.89
C ALA A 166 -35.48 -2.40 -41.48
N LEU A 167 -34.64 -1.36 -41.60
CA LEU A 167 -35.02 -0.09 -42.21
C LEU A 167 -35.29 -0.22 -43.71
N THR A 168 -34.49 -1.01 -44.43
CA THR A 168 -34.63 -1.19 -45.89
C THR A 168 -35.78 -2.12 -46.28
N GLN A 169 -36.17 -3.06 -45.40
CA GLN A 169 -37.27 -4.02 -45.66
C GLN A 169 -38.60 -3.62 -45.00
N SER A 170 -38.60 -2.61 -44.12
CA SER A 170 -39.79 -2.13 -43.41
C SER A 170 -40.69 -1.29 -44.31
N ASN A 171 -41.97 -1.62 -44.34
CA ASN A 171 -43.02 -0.89 -45.01
C ASN A 171 -43.32 0.40 -44.23
N GLU A 172 -42.51 1.44 -44.40
CA GLU A 172 -42.68 2.84 -43.95
C GLU A 172 -43.03 3.15 -42.47
N ASN A 173 -43.30 2.18 -41.58
CA ASN A 173 -43.88 2.45 -40.25
C ASN A 173 -43.36 1.58 -39.09
N ALA A 174 -42.29 0.80 -39.24
CA ALA A 174 -41.71 0.14 -38.06
C ALA A 174 -41.00 1.20 -37.20
N GLU A 175 -41.60 1.53 -36.04
CA GLU A 175 -41.00 2.43 -35.06
C GLU A 175 -39.60 1.91 -34.67
N ASN A 176 -38.59 2.79 -34.65
CA ASN A 176 -37.21 2.45 -34.26
C ASN A 176 -37.14 1.70 -32.91
N ALA A 177 -38.07 1.99 -32.00
CA ALA A 177 -38.19 1.29 -30.73
C ALA A 177 -38.54 -0.20 -30.86
N VAL A 178 -39.39 -0.57 -31.83
CA VAL A 178 -39.78 -1.96 -32.09
C VAL A 178 -38.63 -2.72 -32.73
N ILE A 179 -37.92 -2.10 -33.67
CA ILE A 179 -36.74 -2.69 -34.33
C ILE A 179 -35.65 -2.96 -33.30
N THR A 180 -35.25 -1.94 -32.54
CA THR A 180 -34.17 -2.05 -31.54
C THR A 180 -34.53 -3.04 -30.42
N THR A 181 -35.80 -3.11 -29.99
CA THR A 181 -36.25 -4.13 -29.03
C THR A 181 -36.15 -5.55 -29.60
N THR A 182 -36.50 -5.74 -30.87
CA THR A 182 -36.42 -7.06 -31.53
C THR A 182 -34.98 -7.53 -31.66
N ILE A 183 -34.09 -6.65 -32.13
CA ILE A 183 -32.64 -6.92 -32.23
C ILE A 183 -32.06 -7.24 -30.85
N LYS A 184 -32.36 -6.41 -29.84
CA LYS A 184 -31.90 -6.64 -28.47
C LYS A 184 -32.35 -8.00 -27.91
N ASN A 185 -33.60 -8.39 -28.14
CA ASN A 185 -34.11 -9.68 -27.68
C ASN A 185 -33.46 -10.87 -28.39
N LYS A 186 -33.09 -10.70 -29.66
CA LYS A 186 -32.38 -11.72 -30.44
C LYS A 186 -30.99 -11.99 -29.87
N HIS A 187 -30.30 -10.95 -29.39
CA HIS A 187 -28.92 -11.01 -28.88
C HIS A 187 -28.82 -10.98 -27.34
N ASP A 188 -29.89 -11.34 -26.62
CA ASP A 188 -29.94 -11.30 -25.15
C ASP A 188 -28.82 -12.13 -24.49
N LYS A 189 -28.40 -13.24 -25.13
CA LYS A 189 -27.32 -14.09 -24.62
C LYS A 189 -25.96 -13.41 -24.72
N GLU A 190 -25.67 -12.80 -25.87
CA GLU A 190 -24.46 -12.04 -26.17
C GLU A 190 -24.36 -10.84 -25.23
N ILE A 191 -25.45 -10.09 -25.06
CA ILE A 191 -25.58 -8.97 -24.11
C ILE A 191 -25.23 -9.45 -22.69
N LYS A 192 -25.82 -10.54 -22.22
CA LYS A 192 -25.52 -11.10 -20.89
C LYS A 192 -24.06 -11.52 -20.74
N ASN A 193 -23.42 -12.01 -21.79
CA ASN A 193 -22.01 -12.37 -21.76
C ASN A 193 -21.12 -11.12 -21.67
N ILE A 194 -21.44 -10.07 -22.43
CA ILE A 194 -20.76 -8.77 -22.38
C ILE A 194 -20.90 -8.16 -20.98
N GLU A 195 -22.10 -8.13 -20.40
CA GLU A 195 -22.34 -7.61 -19.06
C GLU A 195 -21.54 -8.36 -17.98
N LYS A 196 -21.45 -9.69 -18.07
CA LYS A 196 -20.61 -10.51 -17.20
C LYS A 196 -19.13 -10.17 -17.37
N GLY A 197 -18.66 -10.05 -18.60
CA GLY A 197 -17.28 -9.64 -18.91
C GLY A 197 -16.95 -8.28 -18.31
N LEU A 198 -17.82 -7.29 -18.51
CA LEU A 198 -17.68 -5.95 -17.93
C LEU A 198 -17.66 -5.97 -16.40
N ALA A 199 -18.47 -6.80 -15.75
CA ALA A 199 -18.47 -6.96 -14.29
C ALA A 199 -17.14 -7.53 -13.76
N LEU A 200 -16.54 -8.48 -14.48
CA LEU A 200 -15.21 -9.02 -14.15
C LEU A 200 -14.13 -7.94 -14.32
N ILE A 201 -14.15 -7.19 -15.43
CA ILE A 201 -13.23 -6.06 -15.65
C ILE A 201 -13.37 -5.00 -14.54
N LYS A 202 -14.61 -4.66 -14.14
CA LYS A 202 -14.87 -3.73 -13.04
C LYS A 202 -14.26 -4.22 -11.73
N THR A 203 -14.44 -5.50 -11.40
CA THR A 203 -13.90 -6.11 -10.18
C THR A 203 -12.38 -6.07 -10.18
N ALA A 204 -11.75 -6.47 -11.29
CA ALA A 204 -10.30 -6.44 -11.44
C ALA A 204 -9.76 -4.99 -11.36
N ASN A 205 -10.46 -4.01 -11.95
CA ASN A 205 -10.10 -2.60 -11.81
C ASN A 205 -10.12 -2.17 -10.34
N GLN A 206 -11.19 -2.48 -9.61
CA GLN A 206 -11.31 -2.11 -8.19
C GLN A 206 -10.18 -2.70 -7.35
N GLN A 207 -9.80 -3.96 -7.61
CA GLN A 207 -8.66 -4.59 -6.95
C GLN A 207 -7.36 -3.85 -7.26
N ILE A 208 -7.11 -3.46 -8.52
CA ILE A 208 -5.94 -2.66 -8.90
C ILE A 208 -5.94 -1.29 -8.22
N GLN A 209 -7.09 -0.60 -8.17
CA GLN A 209 -7.19 0.71 -7.51
C GLN A 209 -6.87 0.66 -6.01
N ASN A 210 -7.28 -0.41 -5.35
CA ASN A 210 -7.11 -0.60 -3.91
C ASN A 210 -5.75 -1.22 -3.53
N ASN A 211 -4.95 -1.65 -4.50
CA ASN A 211 -3.68 -2.33 -4.25
C ASN A 211 -2.54 -1.32 -4.09
N ASP A 212 -1.72 -1.48 -3.05
CA ASP A 212 -0.63 -0.54 -2.72
C ASP A 212 0.65 -0.77 -3.56
N TYR A 213 0.75 -1.92 -4.23
CA TYR A 213 1.86 -2.22 -5.13
C TYR A 213 1.72 -1.50 -6.48
N ALA A 214 0.49 -1.26 -6.94
CA ALA A 214 0.22 -0.59 -8.20
C ALA A 214 0.59 0.90 -8.14
N THR A 215 1.34 1.37 -9.13
CA THR A 215 1.70 2.79 -9.22
C THR A 215 0.48 3.65 -9.55
N PRO A 216 0.48 4.95 -9.18
CA PRO A 216 -0.61 5.86 -9.55
C PRO A 216 -0.89 5.93 -11.05
N GLU A 217 0.16 5.82 -11.88
CA GLU A 217 0.03 5.84 -13.34
C GLU A 217 -0.63 4.57 -13.87
N GLU A 218 -0.23 3.38 -13.38
CA GLU A 218 -0.89 2.13 -13.75
C GLU A 218 -2.36 2.15 -13.35
N LYS A 219 -2.67 2.59 -12.13
CA LYS A 219 -4.05 2.77 -11.65
C LYS A 219 -4.86 3.64 -12.60
N ARG A 220 -4.29 4.76 -13.07
CA ARG A 220 -4.92 5.67 -14.04
C ARG A 220 -5.17 4.98 -15.39
N ILE A 221 -4.20 4.24 -15.90
CA ILE A 221 -4.33 3.55 -17.20
C ILE A 221 -5.41 2.46 -17.14
N TYR A 222 -5.40 1.62 -16.11
CA TYR A 222 -6.43 0.59 -15.91
C TYR A 222 -7.83 1.18 -15.73
N HIS A 223 -7.95 2.27 -14.97
CA HIS A 223 -9.25 2.92 -14.77
C HIS A 223 -9.78 3.53 -16.08
N GLN A 224 -8.91 4.20 -16.85
CA GLN A 224 -9.32 4.75 -18.15
C GLN A 224 -9.73 3.65 -19.14
N ALA A 225 -9.00 2.53 -19.15
CA ALA A 225 -9.39 1.38 -19.96
C ALA A 225 -10.77 0.86 -19.56
N TYR A 226 -11.03 0.69 -18.25
CA TYR A 226 -12.34 0.30 -17.74
C TYR A 226 -13.46 1.25 -18.20
N LEU A 227 -13.24 2.56 -18.13
CA LEU A 227 -14.25 3.53 -18.58
C LEU A 227 -14.52 3.42 -20.08
N ASN A 228 -13.47 3.29 -20.90
CA ASN A 228 -13.62 3.18 -22.35
C ASN A 228 -14.42 1.93 -22.74
N ILE A 229 -14.05 0.75 -22.20
CA ILE A 229 -14.79 -0.48 -22.51
C ILE A 229 -16.19 -0.45 -21.92
N LYS A 230 -16.40 0.16 -20.76
CA LYS A 230 -17.74 0.39 -20.21
C LYS A 230 -18.61 1.17 -21.20
N HIS A 231 -18.11 2.30 -21.74
CA HIS A 231 -18.86 3.08 -22.71
C HIS A 231 -19.16 2.31 -24.00
N PHE A 232 -18.20 1.53 -24.49
CA PHE A 232 -18.39 0.68 -25.67
C PHE A 232 -19.45 -0.41 -25.45
N THR A 233 -19.36 -1.13 -24.32
CA THR A 233 -20.35 -2.15 -23.94
C THR A 233 -21.73 -1.55 -23.66
N ASP A 234 -21.80 -0.37 -23.05
CA ASP A 234 -23.06 0.32 -22.79
C ASP A 234 -23.75 0.71 -24.11
N HIS A 235 -22.97 1.11 -25.13
CA HIS A 235 -23.50 1.43 -26.46
C HIS A 235 -24.13 0.21 -27.13
N ALA A 236 -23.44 -0.93 -27.12
CA ALA A 236 -23.93 -2.18 -27.69
C ALA A 236 -25.16 -2.73 -26.93
N THR A 237 -25.05 -2.88 -25.61
CA THR A 237 -26.10 -3.56 -24.81
C THR A 237 -27.37 -2.73 -24.63
N LYS A 238 -27.34 -1.45 -25.00
CA LYS A 238 -28.45 -0.50 -24.87
C LYS A 238 -28.77 0.16 -26.21
N ILE A 239 -28.78 -0.61 -27.29
CA ILE A 239 -29.24 -0.16 -28.60
C ILE A 239 -30.54 0.67 -28.48
N ASN A 240 -30.47 1.94 -28.88
CA ASN A 240 -31.56 2.90 -28.80
C ASN A 240 -31.30 4.09 -29.75
N GLY A 241 -32.30 4.93 -29.93
CA GLY A 241 -32.17 6.18 -30.70
C GLY A 241 -32.39 5.99 -32.20
N GLU A 242 -31.74 6.85 -32.98
CA GLU A 242 -31.77 6.81 -34.44
C GLU A 242 -30.56 6.01 -34.96
N TYR A 243 -30.75 5.31 -36.08
CA TYR A 243 -29.74 4.45 -36.67
C TYR A 243 -28.42 5.18 -36.96
N ASP A 244 -28.48 6.36 -37.59
CA ASP A 244 -27.26 7.13 -37.95
C ASP A 244 -26.45 7.49 -36.70
N ASN A 245 -27.13 7.97 -35.64
CA ASN A 245 -26.50 8.28 -34.36
C ASN A 245 -25.88 7.04 -33.69
N PHE A 246 -26.48 5.87 -33.87
CA PHE A 246 -25.95 4.62 -33.34
C PHE A 246 -24.67 4.21 -34.08
N ILE A 247 -24.67 4.24 -35.41
CA ILE A 247 -23.52 3.86 -36.24
C ILE A 247 -22.34 4.82 -36.04
N ASP A 248 -22.61 6.13 -35.99
CA ASP A 248 -21.58 7.17 -35.85
C ASP A 248 -20.76 7.05 -34.55
N GLN A 249 -21.28 6.37 -33.53
CA GLN A 249 -20.58 6.18 -32.26
C GLN A 249 -19.72 4.90 -32.21
N ILE A 250 -19.90 3.95 -33.14
CA ILE A 250 -19.20 2.66 -33.10
C ILE A 250 -17.69 2.86 -33.22
N GLU A 251 -17.24 3.48 -34.32
CA GLU A 251 -15.81 3.68 -34.60
C GLU A 251 -15.11 4.50 -33.49
N PRO A 252 -15.61 5.68 -33.05
CA PRO A 252 -14.95 6.44 -31.99
C PRO A 252 -14.81 5.69 -30.66
N LEU A 253 -15.76 4.80 -30.33
CA LEU A 253 -15.72 4.02 -29.09
C LEU A 253 -14.78 2.82 -29.20
N ASP A 254 -14.81 2.09 -30.31
CA ASP A 254 -13.88 0.99 -30.58
C ASP A 254 -12.43 1.49 -30.57
N ASP A 255 -12.20 2.59 -31.27
CA ASP A 255 -10.90 3.22 -31.45
C ASP A 255 -10.31 3.70 -30.10
N LYS A 256 -11.18 4.13 -29.15
CA LYS A 256 -10.79 4.37 -27.74
C LYS A 256 -10.46 3.08 -26.99
N CYS A 257 -11.16 1.97 -27.26
CA CYS A 257 -10.90 0.68 -26.64
C CYS A 257 -9.58 0.08 -27.13
N VAL A 258 -9.29 0.13 -28.42
CA VAL A 258 -8.03 -0.31 -29.04
C VAL A 258 -6.84 0.50 -28.49
N ARG A 259 -6.96 1.83 -28.42
CA ARG A 259 -5.93 2.68 -27.80
C ARG A 259 -5.65 2.30 -26.35
N SER A 260 -6.68 2.01 -25.57
CA SER A 260 -6.53 1.54 -24.19
C SER A 260 -5.87 0.17 -24.12
N PHE A 261 -6.27 -0.77 -24.98
CA PHE A 261 -5.66 -2.10 -25.05
C PHE A 261 -4.16 -2.04 -25.37
N ASN A 262 -3.78 -1.19 -26.32
CA ASN A 262 -2.37 -0.97 -26.66
C ASN A 262 -1.56 -0.39 -25.50
N LYS A 263 -2.15 0.50 -24.70
CA LYS A 263 -1.51 0.99 -23.46
C LYS A 263 -1.33 -0.14 -22.43
N LEU A 264 -2.34 -1.00 -22.26
CA LEU A 264 -2.27 -2.14 -21.34
C LEU A 264 -1.21 -3.17 -21.73
N LYS A 265 -0.85 -3.30 -23.01
CA LYS A 265 0.25 -4.18 -23.47
C LYS A 265 1.63 -3.70 -23.02
N ASN A 266 1.79 -2.40 -22.80
CA ASN A 266 3.06 -1.76 -22.48
C ASN A 266 3.28 -1.57 -20.95
N ILE A 267 2.42 -2.19 -20.14
CA ILE A 267 2.48 -2.25 -18.66
C ILE A 267 2.69 -3.71 -18.24
#